data_AF-A0A835LVR5-F1
#
_entry.id   AF-A0A835LVR5-F1
#
_cell.length_a   1.000
_cell.length_b   1.000
_cell.length_c   1.000
_cell.angle_alpha   90.00
_cell.angle_beta   90.00
_cell.angle_gamma   90.00
#
_symmetry.space_group_name_H-M   'P 1'
#
loop_
_entity.id
_entity.type
_entity.pdbx_description
1 polymer ?
#
loop_
_entity_poly.entity_id
_entity_poly.type
_entity_poly.pdbx_seq_one_letter_code
_entity_poly.pdbx_strand_id
1 'polypeptide(L)'
;MAVPLRCLCLCLIVLLQFRVMEGVGHEESTISRVQGTEEMESFNSSMPGRLEAEARNENAVEDPEKIVSMVELPGTLRHAVIQERPLWIIFKRDMVITLKQELLMNSFKTIDARGVSVHIAGGACITLQYISNVIIHGLNIHDCKSTGNAMVRSSPSHYGWRTMADGDGISIFGASHIWIDHNSLSNCQDGLIDAIIGSTAITISNNYFTHHNEVMLLGHSDNYAKDKIMQVTIAYNHFGEGLIQRMPRCRHGYFHVVNNDYTHWIMYAIGGSANPTINSQGNRFLAPSNPNAKEVTKRVDYNEHRWKHWNWRSEGDLMLNGAYFTRSGAGASASYARASSLSAKSSSMVSSLTSGAGALRCRRGYQC
;
A
#
# COMPACT_ATOMS: atom_id res chain seq x y z
N MET A 1 -24.07 -8.22 33.44
CA MET A 1 -23.15 -7.19 32.94
C MET A 1 -22.93 -7.43 31.46
N ALA A 2 -23.43 -6.53 30.62
CA ALA A 2 -23.49 -6.67 29.17
C ALA A 2 -22.14 -6.31 28.52
N VAL A 3 -21.70 -7.12 27.56
CA VAL A 3 -20.54 -6.88 26.69
C VAL A 3 -21.09 -6.52 25.31
N PRO A 4 -20.65 -5.44 24.64
CA PRO A 4 -21.26 -5.04 23.38
C PRO A 4 -20.79 -5.93 22.23
N LEU A 5 -21.77 -6.41 21.48
CA LEU A 5 -21.66 -7.24 20.29
C LEU A 5 -21.47 -6.33 19.06
N ARG A 6 -20.24 -6.12 18.59
CA ARG A 6 -19.94 -5.51 17.28
C ARG A 6 -18.70 -6.15 16.67
N CYS A 7 -18.87 -7.31 16.03
CA CYS A 7 -17.85 -7.92 15.16
C CYS A 7 -18.41 -8.99 14.20
N LEU A 8 -19.65 -8.82 13.69
CA LEU A 8 -20.38 -9.93 13.04
C LEU A 8 -21.07 -9.59 11.72
N CYS A 9 -20.62 -8.56 10.99
CA CYS A 9 -21.31 -8.14 9.75
C CYS A 9 -20.46 -8.21 8.46
N LEU A 10 -19.62 -9.24 8.32
CA LEU A 10 -18.87 -9.51 7.07
C LEU A 10 -19.11 -10.91 6.46
N CYS A 11 -20.06 -11.69 6.98
CA CYS A 11 -20.17 -13.12 6.62
C CYS A 11 -21.31 -13.53 5.67
N LEU A 12 -22.05 -12.62 5.02
CA LEU A 12 -23.30 -13.03 4.33
C LEU A 12 -23.36 -12.89 2.79
N ILE A 13 -22.28 -12.56 2.07
CA ILE A 13 -22.34 -12.45 0.60
C ILE A 13 -21.16 -13.14 -0.09
N VAL A 14 -21.09 -14.47 -0.02
CA VAL A 14 -20.15 -15.28 -0.84
C VAL A 14 -20.87 -16.36 -1.68
N LEU A 15 -22.20 -16.45 -1.65
CA LEU A 15 -22.90 -17.62 -2.23
C LEU A 15 -23.70 -17.42 -3.53
N LEU A 16 -23.59 -16.29 -4.27
CA LEU A 16 -24.52 -16.05 -5.40
C LEU A 16 -23.93 -15.55 -6.74
N GLN A 17 -22.69 -15.90 -7.11
CA GLN A 17 -22.17 -15.62 -8.46
C GLN A 17 -21.22 -16.72 -8.99
N PHE A 18 -21.64 -17.99 -8.97
CA PHE A 18 -20.99 -19.04 -9.76
C PHE A 18 -22.01 -19.70 -10.69
N ARG A 19 -22.16 -19.19 -11.91
CA ARG A 19 -22.49 -19.99 -13.10
C ARG A 19 -22.00 -19.29 -14.37
N VAL A 20 -21.49 -20.13 -15.28
CA VAL A 20 -21.28 -19.96 -16.73
C VAL A 20 -19.92 -19.34 -17.14
N MET A 21 -18.93 -20.18 -17.43
CA MET A 21 -18.55 -20.59 -18.80
C MET A 21 -17.28 -21.45 -18.77
N GLU A 22 -17.42 -22.76 -19.01
CA GLU A 22 -16.37 -23.61 -19.56
C GLU A 22 -16.41 -23.50 -21.09
N GLY A 23 -15.24 -23.40 -21.72
CA GLY A 23 -15.09 -23.38 -23.18
C GLY A 23 -13.61 -23.43 -23.56
N VAL A 24 -13.14 -24.64 -23.84
CA VAL A 24 -11.77 -25.01 -24.25
C VAL A 24 -11.46 -24.51 -25.68
N GLY A 25 -10.20 -24.13 -25.93
CA GLY A 25 -9.65 -23.97 -27.28
C GLY A 25 -8.15 -23.73 -27.26
N HIS A 26 -7.38 -24.81 -27.47
CA HIS A 26 -5.94 -24.80 -27.75
C HIS A 26 -5.70 -24.34 -29.20
N GLU A 27 -4.74 -23.45 -29.43
CA GLU A 27 -4.03 -23.37 -30.72
C GLU A 27 -2.62 -22.78 -30.51
N GLU A 28 -1.61 -23.59 -30.80
CA GLU A 28 -0.23 -23.18 -31.03
C GLU A 28 -0.10 -22.69 -32.48
N SER A 29 0.62 -21.58 -32.73
CA SER A 29 1.40 -21.48 -33.97
C SER A 29 2.60 -20.53 -33.83
N THR A 30 3.77 -21.14 -33.97
CA THR A 30 4.90 -20.76 -34.83
C THR A 30 5.47 -19.33 -34.78
N ILE A 31 6.60 -19.22 -34.07
CA ILE A 31 7.58 -18.13 -34.21
C ILE A 31 8.38 -18.34 -35.50
N SER A 32 8.39 -17.33 -36.38
CA SER A 32 9.39 -17.21 -37.45
C SER A 32 10.19 -15.91 -37.28
N ARG A 33 11.48 -16.08 -37.53
CA ARG A 33 12.60 -15.19 -37.25
C ARG A 33 12.92 -14.40 -38.52
N VAL A 34 12.98 -13.08 -38.46
CA VAL A 34 13.65 -12.27 -39.48
C VAL A 34 14.55 -11.26 -38.78
N GLN A 35 15.86 -11.48 -38.93
CA GLN A 35 16.92 -10.50 -38.69
C GLN A 35 16.98 -9.59 -39.92
N GLY A 36 17.05 -8.28 -39.70
CA GLY A 36 17.36 -7.27 -40.70
C GLY A 36 18.18 -6.18 -40.03
N THR A 37 19.35 -5.94 -40.60
CA THR A 37 20.51 -5.19 -40.09
C THR A 37 20.35 -3.68 -40.13
N GLU A 38 21.18 -3.03 -39.31
CA GLU A 38 21.43 -1.59 -39.20
C GLU A 38 21.78 -0.93 -40.53
N GLU A 39 21.28 0.28 -40.76
CA GLU A 39 21.99 1.32 -41.51
C GLU A 39 21.72 2.68 -40.85
N MET A 40 22.83 3.34 -40.48
CA MET A 40 22.91 4.56 -39.73
C MET A 40 23.34 5.66 -40.70
N GLU A 41 22.40 6.49 -41.14
CA GLU A 41 22.72 7.69 -41.94
C GLU A 41 22.48 8.96 -41.14
N SER A 42 23.55 9.74 -41.05
CA SER A 42 23.67 11.05 -40.43
C SER A 42 22.99 12.14 -41.25
N PHE A 43 22.14 12.95 -40.63
CA PHE A 43 21.81 14.29 -41.13
C PHE A 43 21.78 15.31 -40.00
N ASN A 44 22.80 16.17 -39.97
CA ASN A 44 22.77 17.45 -39.27
C ASN A 44 21.98 18.45 -40.13
N SER A 45 20.93 19.05 -39.58
CA SER A 45 20.52 20.40 -39.99
C SER A 45 19.91 21.18 -38.81
N SER A 46 20.23 22.46 -38.85
CA SER A 46 19.97 23.57 -37.93
C SER A 46 18.53 23.73 -37.40
N MET A 47 18.42 24.16 -36.13
CA MET A 47 17.20 24.71 -35.52
C MET A 47 16.66 25.95 -36.25
N PRO A 48 15.34 26.20 -36.13
CA PRO A 48 14.95 27.41 -35.42
C PRO A 48 13.81 27.22 -34.40
N GLY A 49 13.94 27.95 -33.29
CA GLY A 49 12.95 28.39 -32.30
C GLY A 49 11.62 27.63 -32.19
N ARG A 50 11.50 26.80 -31.14
CA ARG A 50 10.20 26.32 -30.65
C ARG A 50 9.84 27.11 -29.38
N LEU A 51 8.84 27.98 -29.51
CA LEU A 51 8.05 28.48 -28.39
C LEU A 51 7.63 27.28 -27.53
N GLU A 52 7.88 27.37 -26.22
CA GLU A 52 7.43 26.37 -25.24
C GLU A 52 5.90 26.29 -25.27
N ALA A 53 5.37 25.38 -26.07
CA ALA A 53 4.02 24.88 -25.88
C ALA A 53 4.07 23.99 -24.64
N GLU A 54 3.61 24.50 -23.51
CA GLU A 54 3.29 23.66 -22.36
C GLU A 54 2.38 22.53 -22.83
N ALA A 55 2.90 21.31 -22.82
CA ALA A 55 2.12 20.12 -23.12
C ALA A 55 1.01 20.02 -22.09
N ARG A 56 -0.23 20.38 -22.49
CA ARG A 56 -1.41 20.14 -21.67
C ARG A 56 -1.54 18.63 -21.50
N ASN A 57 -1.28 18.14 -20.29
CA ASN A 57 -1.60 16.76 -19.95
C ASN A 57 -3.12 16.66 -19.81
N GLU A 58 -3.76 16.04 -20.81
CA GLU A 58 -5.19 15.76 -20.87
C GLU A 58 -5.74 14.98 -19.65
N ASN A 59 -4.85 14.34 -18.88
CA ASN A 59 -5.22 13.52 -17.72
C ASN A 59 -4.98 14.22 -16.37
N ALA A 60 -4.56 15.48 -16.36
CA ALA A 60 -4.35 16.21 -15.11
C ALA A 60 -5.70 16.48 -14.40
N VAL A 61 -5.73 16.28 -13.08
CA VAL A 61 -6.89 16.64 -12.26
C VAL A 61 -6.95 18.17 -12.12
N GLU A 62 -8.07 18.78 -12.51
CA GLU A 62 -8.24 20.24 -12.60
C GLU A 62 -9.21 20.81 -11.53
N ASP A 63 -10.29 20.08 -11.22
CA ASP A 63 -11.35 20.53 -10.32
C ASP A 63 -11.66 19.46 -9.25
N PRO A 64 -11.37 19.73 -7.95
CA PRO A 64 -11.65 18.80 -6.87
C PRO A 64 -13.13 18.70 -6.50
N GLU A 65 -13.97 19.70 -6.83
CA GLU A 65 -15.39 19.70 -6.44
C GLU A 65 -16.29 20.35 -7.49
N LYS A 66 -16.86 19.55 -8.38
CA LYS A 66 -18.10 19.92 -9.06
C LYS A 66 -19.16 18.84 -8.92
N ILE A 67 -20.17 19.16 -8.12
CA ILE A 67 -21.39 18.40 -7.92
C ILE A 67 -22.19 18.42 -9.23
N VAL A 68 -22.15 17.32 -9.97
CA VAL A 68 -23.33 16.81 -10.68
C VAL A 68 -23.35 15.30 -10.48
N SER A 69 -24.30 14.86 -9.66
CA SER A 69 -24.67 13.45 -9.51
C SER A 69 -24.84 12.78 -10.88
N MET A 70 -24.21 11.61 -11.04
CA MET A 70 -24.34 10.61 -12.11
C MET A 70 -23.34 10.66 -13.27
N VAL A 71 -22.64 11.76 -13.54
CA VAL A 71 -21.58 11.82 -14.56
C VAL A 71 -20.28 12.24 -13.90
N GLU A 72 -19.35 11.29 -13.81
CA GLU A 72 -17.99 11.63 -13.43
C GLU A 72 -17.37 12.43 -14.56
N LEU A 73 -17.08 13.70 -14.30
CA LEU A 73 -16.63 14.62 -15.32
C LEU A 73 -15.13 14.43 -15.57
N PRO A 74 -14.68 14.49 -16.84
CA PRO A 74 -13.27 14.68 -17.16
C PRO A 74 -12.65 15.80 -16.32
N GLY A 75 -11.43 15.59 -15.83
CA GLY A 75 -10.74 16.51 -14.93
C GLY A 75 -10.89 16.22 -13.43
N THR A 76 -11.69 15.22 -13.03
CA THR A 76 -11.77 14.74 -11.63
C THR A 76 -10.89 13.51 -11.40
N LEU A 77 -10.40 13.33 -10.16
CA LEU A 77 -9.63 12.13 -9.78
C LEU A 77 -10.44 10.85 -9.99
N ARG A 78 -11.72 10.84 -9.61
CA ARG A 78 -12.59 9.66 -9.75
C ARG A 78 -12.72 9.24 -11.21
N HIS A 79 -13.05 10.19 -12.09
CA HIS A 79 -13.11 9.91 -13.52
C HIS A 79 -11.80 9.30 -14.03
N ALA A 80 -10.65 9.88 -13.66
CA ALA A 80 -9.35 9.39 -14.13
C ALA A 80 -9.05 7.94 -13.67
N VAL A 81 -9.28 7.63 -12.39
CA VAL A 81 -8.87 6.32 -11.85
C VAL A 81 -9.73 5.14 -12.32
N ILE A 82 -10.97 5.40 -12.76
CA ILE A 82 -11.86 4.33 -13.23
C ILE A 82 -11.64 3.96 -14.70
N GLN A 83 -10.90 4.75 -15.48
CA GLN A 83 -10.74 4.52 -16.93
C GLN A 83 -10.15 3.13 -17.22
N GLU A 84 -10.54 2.53 -18.35
CA GLU A 84 -10.08 1.19 -18.74
C GLU A 84 -8.62 1.18 -19.19
N ARG A 85 -8.18 2.23 -19.89
CA ARG A 85 -6.79 2.33 -20.34
C ARG A 85 -5.82 2.57 -19.17
N PRO A 86 -4.55 2.16 -19.30
CA PRO A 86 -3.51 2.55 -18.36
C PRO A 86 -3.38 4.07 -18.26
N LEU A 87 -3.22 4.60 -17.05
CA LEU A 87 -3.06 6.05 -16.84
C LEU A 87 -2.02 6.38 -15.78
N TRP A 88 -1.23 7.41 -16.09
CA TRP A 88 -0.42 8.13 -15.12
C TRP A 88 -1.11 9.45 -14.79
N ILE A 89 -1.69 9.51 -13.59
CA ILE A 89 -2.57 10.59 -13.13
C ILE A 89 -1.74 11.56 -12.30
N ILE A 90 -1.69 12.81 -12.74
CA ILE A 90 -1.00 13.90 -12.05
C ILE A 90 -1.99 15.01 -11.67
N PHE A 91 -1.52 15.96 -10.87
CA PHE A 91 -2.32 17.05 -10.35
C PHE A 91 -1.74 18.39 -10.79
N LYS A 92 -2.62 19.31 -11.20
CA LYS A 92 -2.22 20.61 -11.78
C LYS A 92 -1.72 21.61 -10.73
N ARG A 93 -2.15 21.46 -9.49
CA ARG A 93 -1.89 22.38 -8.36
C ARG A 93 -2.10 21.64 -7.05
N ASP A 94 -1.76 22.30 -5.96
CA ASP A 94 -2.10 21.84 -4.61
C ASP A 94 -3.61 21.69 -4.47
N MET A 95 -4.05 20.60 -3.83
CA MET A 95 -5.47 20.27 -3.69
C MET A 95 -5.74 19.53 -2.39
N VAL A 96 -6.91 19.79 -1.82
CA VAL A 96 -7.52 18.94 -0.79
C VAL A 96 -8.77 18.31 -1.41
N ILE A 97 -8.82 16.98 -1.43
CA ILE A 97 -9.88 16.20 -2.07
C ILE A 97 -10.65 15.48 -0.97
N THR A 98 -11.90 15.90 -0.78
CA THR A 98 -12.84 15.26 0.16
C THR A 98 -13.73 14.29 -0.60
N LEU A 99 -13.40 13.00 -0.56
CA LEU A 99 -14.20 11.99 -1.26
C LEU A 99 -15.49 11.70 -0.47
N LYS A 100 -16.64 11.75 -1.15
CA LYS A 100 -17.93 11.41 -0.52
C LYS A 100 -18.11 9.92 -0.25
N GLN A 101 -17.45 9.08 -1.05
CA GLN A 101 -17.53 7.62 -1.05
C GLN A 101 -16.16 7.07 -1.46
N GLU A 102 -15.88 5.80 -1.15
CA GLU A 102 -14.60 5.16 -1.49
C GLU A 102 -14.16 5.42 -2.93
N LEU A 103 -12.88 5.69 -3.14
CA LEU A 103 -12.29 5.81 -4.47
C LEU A 103 -11.88 4.43 -4.96
N LEU A 104 -12.86 3.71 -5.52
CA LEU A 104 -12.60 2.51 -6.32
C LEU A 104 -11.91 2.92 -7.63
N MET A 105 -10.97 2.10 -8.08
CA MET A 105 -10.23 2.33 -9.32
C MET A 105 -10.01 1.05 -10.10
N ASN A 106 -9.64 1.21 -11.37
CA ASN A 106 -9.31 0.10 -12.26
C ASN A 106 -7.79 -0.22 -12.19
N SER A 107 -7.38 -1.34 -12.78
CA SER A 107 -5.98 -1.74 -12.90
C SER A 107 -5.15 -0.75 -13.74
N PHE A 108 -3.82 -0.86 -13.65
CA PHE A 108 -2.85 -0.09 -14.45
C PHE A 108 -2.95 1.42 -14.24
N LYS A 109 -2.94 1.84 -12.97
CA LYS A 109 -3.04 3.25 -12.59
C LYS A 109 -1.83 3.67 -11.78
N THR A 110 -1.32 4.85 -12.06
CA THR A 110 -0.40 5.56 -11.18
C THR A 110 -1.06 6.85 -10.73
N ILE A 111 -1.19 7.05 -9.43
CA ILE A 111 -1.51 8.37 -8.85
C ILE A 111 -0.19 8.95 -8.37
N ASP A 112 0.20 10.09 -8.96
CA ASP A 112 1.49 10.73 -8.72
C ASP A 112 1.27 12.21 -8.37
N ALA A 113 1.48 12.53 -7.10
CA ALA A 113 1.36 13.89 -6.58
C ALA A 113 2.69 14.64 -6.52
N ARG A 114 3.76 14.17 -7.18
CA ARG A 114 5.01 14.95 -7.22
C ARG A 114 4.79 16.34 -7.81
N GLY A 115 5.42 17.32 -7.18
CA GLY A 115 5.43 18.72 -7.63
C GLY A 115 4.34 19.58 -7.02
N VAL A 116 3.36 18.98 -6.33
CA VAL A 116 2.23 19.67 -5.69
C VAL A 116 1.86 18.98 -4.37
N SER A 117 1.16 19.67 -3.48
CA SER A 117 0.65 19.09 -2.23
C SER A 117 -0.79 18.62 -2.42
N VAL A 118 -0.98 17.30 -2.51
CA VAL A 118 -2.31 16.69 -2.67
C VAL A 118 -2.69 15.97 -1.39
N HIS A 119 -3.86 16.32 -0.86
CA HIS A 119 -4.45 15.71 0.32
C HIS A 119 -5.71 14.95 -0.07
N ILE A 120 -5.83 13.68 0.34
CA ILE A 120 -7.11 12.95 0.37
C ILE A 120 -7.52 12.88 1.84
N ALA A 121 -8.54 13.66 2.21
CA ALA A 121 -8.83 13.86 3.63
C ALA A 121 -10.28 14.22 3.94
N GLY A 122 -10.69 13.97 5.19
CA GLY A 122 -11.96 14.41 5.77
C GLY A 122 -13.21 13.66 5.28
N GLY A 123 -13.05 12.70 4.39
CA GLY A 123 -14.12 11.88 3.84
C GLY A 123 -13.68 10.43 3.64
N ALA A 124 -14.22 9.76 2.63
CA ALA A 124 -13.74 8.45 2.21
C ALA A 124 -12.31 8.51 1.67
N CYS A 125 -11.68 7.36 1.48
CA CYS A 125 -10.32 7.25 0.95
C CYS A 125 -10.21 6.15 -0.12
N ILE A 126 -9.04 5.52 -0.28
CA ILE A 126 -8.69 4.72 -1.46
C ILE A 126 -9.03 3.24 -1.26
N THR A 127 -9.67 2.61 -2.26
CA THR A 127 -9.95 1.17 -2.24
C THR A 127 -9.51 0.50 -3.54
N LEU A 128 -8.51 -0.39 -3.43
CA LEU A 128 -7.93 -1.19 -4.50
C LEU A 128 -8.54 -2.60 -4.45
N GLN A 129 -9.69 -2.79 -5.10
CA GLN A 129 -10.45 -4.03 -5.02
C GLN A 129 -10.36 -4.85 -6.31
N TYR A 130 -9.82 -6.07 -6.24
CA TYR A 130 -9.70 -7.03 -7.34
C TYR A 130 -9.01 -6.48 -8.60
N ILE A 131 -8.01 -5.63 -8.40
CA ILE A 131 -7.22 -5.00 -9.46
C ILE A 131 -5.73 -5.31 -9.33
N SER A 132 -4.97 -4.96 -10.35
CA SER A 132 -3.52 -5.09 -10.30
C SER A 132 -2.78 -3.90 -10.92
N ASN A 133 -1.47 -3.84 -10.64
CA ASN A 133 -0.55 -2.89 -11.26
C ASN A 133 -0.93 -1.44 -10.93
N VAL A 134 -0.94 -1.12 -9.64
CA VAL A 134 -1.26 0.23 -9.14
C VAL A 134 -0.11 0.82 -8.35
N ILE A 135 0.18 2.09 -8.61
CA ILE A 135 1.15 2.90 -7.85
C ILE A 135 0.39 4.07 -7.20
N ILE A 136 0.55 4.22 -5.89
CA ILE A 136 0.04 5.35 -5.11
C ILE A 136 1.26 6.11 -4.56
N HIS A 137 1.50 7.32 -5.07
CA HIS A 137 2.74 8.02 -4.83
C HIS A 137 2.58 9.52 -4.52
N GLY A 138 3.26 9.99 -3.47
CA GLY A 138 3.38 11.40 -3.15
C GLY A 138 2.18 12.01 -2.41
N LEU A 139 1.20 11.22 -1.97
CA LEU A 139 -0.04 11.73 -1.37
C LEU A 139 0.09 12.00 0.13
N ASN A 140 -0.68 12.97 0.61
CA ASN A 140 -1.02 13.10 2.03
C ASN A 140 -2.41 12.47 2.24
N ILE A 141 -2.51 11.41 3.04
CA ILE A 141 -3.77 10.67 3.26
C ILE A 141 -4.07 10.70 4.76
N HIS A 142 -5.13 11.40 5.15
CA HIS A 142 -5.42 11.58 6.57
C HIS A 142 -6.88 11.89 6.87
N ASP A 143 -7.30 11.71 8.13
CA ASP A 143 -8.67 12.00 8.57
C ASP A 143 -9.75 11.26 7.77
N CYS A 144 -9.41 10.09 7.19
CA CYS A 144 -10.36 9.24 6.49
C CYS A 144 -11.50 8.83 7.43
N LYS A 145 -12.72 8.79 6.89
CA LYS A 145 -13.96 8.50 7.61
C LYS A 145 -14.67 7.31 7.00
N SER A 146 -15.41 6.60 7.84
CA SER A 146 -16.34 5.57 7.39
C SER A 146 -17.43 6.21 6.54
N THR A 147 -17.59 5.70 5.31
CA THR A 147 -18.58 6.14 4.33
C THR A 147 -19.13 4.91 3.62
N GLY A 148 -20.29 5.04 2.98
CA GLY A 148 -20.90 3.92 2.27
C GLY A 148 -22.42 4.07 2.18
N ASN A 149 -23.09 2.94 1.98
CA ASN A 149 -24.53 2.87 1.71
C ASN A 149 -24.91 3.79 0.55
N ALA A 150 -24.14 3.66 -0.53
CA ALA A 150 -24.27 4.49 -1.71
C ALA A 150 -23.90 3.70 -2.96
N MET A 151 -24.39 4.19 -4.09
CA MET A 151 -23.91 3.72 -5.38
C MET A 151 -22.54 4.35 -5.67
N VAL A 152 -21.59 3.51 -6.07
CA VAL A 152 -20.21 3.92 -6.38
C VAL A 152 -19.80 3.34 -7.72
N ARG A 153 -19.12 4.14 -8.52
CA ARG A 153 -18.60 3.73 -9.82
C ARG A 153 -17.20 3.14 -9.64
N SER A 154 -16.93 2.02 -10.30
CA SER A 154 -15.61 1.38 -10.30
C SER A 154 -15.01 1.22 -11.71
N SER A 155 -15.82 1.44 -12.75
CA SER A 155 -15.39 1.51 -14.15
C SER A 155 -16.35 2.42 -14.94
N PRO A 156 -16.06 2.78 -16.21
CA PRO A 156 -16.97 3.58 -17.01
C PRO A 156 -18.33 2.90 -17.21
N SER A 157 -18.35 1.56 -17.21
CA SER A 157 -19.52 0.72 -17.42
C SER A 157 -20.16 0.16 -16.14
N HIS A 158 -19.47 0.20 -15.00
CA HIS A 158 -19.96 -0.40 -13.75
C HIS A 158 -20.24 0.64 -12.66
N TYR A 159 -21.48 0.63 -12.17
CA TYR A 159 -21.97 1.43 -11.05
C TYR A 159 -22.77 0.52 -10.12
N GLY A 160 -22.25 0.29 -8.91
CA GLY A 160 -22.77 -0.73 -7.99
C GLY A 160 -22.98 -0.20 -6.59
N TRP A 161 -23.86 -0.87 -5.84
CA TRP A 161 -24.11 -0.54 -4.43
C TRP A 161 -22.92 -0.96 -3.56
N ARG A 162 -22.47 -0.06 -2.70
CA ARG A 162 -21.43 -0.29 -1.70
C ARG A 162 -22.01 -0.13 -0.30
N THR A 163 -21.71 -1.11 0.55
CA THR A 163 -21.99 -1.03 1.98
C THR A 163 -21.02 -0.09 2.67
N MET A 164 -21.14 0.04 3.99
CA MET A 164 -20.19 0.80 4.80
C MET A 164 -18.76 0.28 4.63
N ALA A 165 -17.84 1.20 4.36
CA ALA A 165 -16.40 1.02 4.46
C ALA A 165 -15.91 1.55 5.81
N ASP A 166 -14.85 0.95 6.35
CA ASP A 166 -14.44 1.18 7.74
C ASP A 166 -13.77 2.55 7.95
N GLY A 167 -13.19 3.11 6.89
CA GLY A 167 -12.50 4.41 6.90
C GLY A 167 -10.99 4.29 6.93
N ASP A 168 -10.45 3.25 6.28
CA ASP A 168 -9.01 3.08 6.06
C ASP A 168 -8.43 4.14 5.12
N GLY A 169 -7.14 4.44 5.27
CA GLY A 169 -6.41 5.28 4.30
C GLY A 169 -6.32 4.64 2.91
N ILE A 170 -5.76 3.44 2.84
CA ILE A 170 -5.66 2.63 1.62
C ILE A 170 -6.08 1.19 1.94
N SER A 171 -7.21 0.76 1.38
CA SER A 171 -7.70 -0.62 1.49
C SER A 171 -7.34 -1.41 0.23
N ILE A 172 -6.67 -2.55 0.37
CA ILE A 172 -6.21 -3.45 -0.70
C ILE A 172 -6.92 -4.79 -0.52
N PHE A 173 -7.80 -5.12 -1.47
CA PHE A 173 -8.72 -6.25 -1.33
C PHE A 173 -8.62 -7.18 -2.55
N GLY A 174 -8.02 -8.35 -2.37
CA GLY A 174 -7.77 -9.29 -3.47
C GLY A 174 -7.01 -8.70 -4.65
N ALA A 175 -6.13 -7.72 -4.40
CA ALA A 175 -5.37 -7.01 -5.40
C ALA A 175 -3.89 -7.45 -5.43
N SER A 176 -3.21 -7.25 -6.56
CA SER A 176 -1.80 -7.64 -6.70
C SER A 176 -0.93 -6.64 -7.45
N HIS A 177 0.39 -6.70 -7.27
CA HIS A 177 1.33 -5.79 -7.93
C HIS A 177 1.03 -4.32 -7.57
N ILE A 178 1.09 -4.03 -6.28
CA ILE A 178 0.77 -2.71 -5.71
C ILE A 178 2.02 -2.08 -5.13
N TRP A 179 2.24 -0.80 -5.42
CA TRP A 179 3.32 -0.01 -4.83
C TRP A 179 2.76 1.23 -4.14
N ILE A 180 2.94 1.31 -2.82
CA ILE A 180 2.57 2.47 -2.01
C ILE A 180 3.87 3.15 -1.59
N ASP A 181 4.16 4.30 -2.20
CA ASP A 181 5.48 4.93 -2.12
C ASP A 181 5.42 6.41 -1.78
N HIS A 182 6.27 6.89 -0.87
CA HIS A 182 6.36 8.34 -0.59
C HIS A 182 5.01 8.98 -0.25
N ASN A 183 4.18 8.33 0.55
CA ASN A 183 2.95 8.92 1.07
C ASN A 183 3.13 9.28 2.55
N SER A 184 2.43 10.33 2.98
CA SER A 184 2.30 10.69 4.40
C SER A 184 0.91 10.26 4.87
N LEU A 185 0.83 9.32 5.83
CA LEU A 185 -0.43 8.75 6.31
C LEU A 185 -0.64 8.98 7.81
N SER A 186 -1.84 9.43 8.21
CA SER A 186 -2.15 9.66 9.63
C SER A 186 -3.65 9.70 9.93
N ASN A 187 -4.03 9.55 11.20
CA ASN A 187 -5.36 9.88 11.74
C ASN A 187 -6.60 9.40 10.96
N CYS A 188 -6.52 8.25 10.29
CA CYS A 188 -7.70 7.63 9.67
C CYS A 188 -8.63 7.05 10.75
N GLN A 189 -9.89 6.79 10.40
CA GLN A 189 -10.88 6.30 11.35
C GLN A 189 -10.62 4.85 11.78
N ASP A 190 -10.20 3.98 10.86
CA ASP A 190 -9.82 2.60 11.17
C ASP A 190 -8.32 2.36 10.97
N GLY A 191 -7.86 1.73 9.88
CA GLY A 191 -6.44 1.53 9.58
C GLY A 191 -5.81 2.59 8.65
N LEU A 192 -4.48 2.64 8.53
CA LEU A 192 -3.83 3.44 7.47
C LEU A 192 -3.69 2.64 6.17
N ILE A 193 -3.19 1.39 6.26
CA ILE A 193 -3.06 0.49 5.12
C ILE A 193 -3.51 -0.91 5.51
N ASP A 194 -4.55 -1.40 4.83
CA ASP A 194 -5.11 -2.73 5.07
C ASP A 194 -5.01 -3.57 3.79
N ALA A 195 -4.35 -4.72 3.85
CA ALA A 195 -4.23 -5.65 2.73
C ALA A 195 -4.78 -7.02 3.09
N ILE A 196 -5.86 -7.44 2.43
CA ILE A 196 -6.64 -8.62 2.82
C ILE A 196 -7.10 -9.43 1.60
N ILE A 197 -7.67 -10.62 1.85
CA ILE A 197 -8.41 -11.41 0.86
C ILE A 197 -7.54 -11.84 -0.33
N GLY A 198 -6.39 -12.44 -0.04
CA GLY A 198 -5.47 -12.97 -1.04
C GLY A 198 -4.65 -11.90 -1.77
N SER A 199 -4.59 -10.67 -1.25
CA SER A 199 -3.73 -9.64 -1.81
C SER A 199 -2.25 -10.04 -1.70
N THR A 200 -1.45 -9.77 -2.73
CA THR A 200 -0.03 -10.20 -2.79
C THR A 200 0.81 -9.34 -3.73
N ALA A 201 2.13 -9.52 -3.73
CA ALA A 201 3.09 -8.73 -4.50
C ALA A 201 2.92 -7.22 -4.22
N ILE A 202 3.04 -6.84 -2.94
CA ILE A 202 2.88 -5.47 -2.47
C ILE A 202 4.23 -4.94 -1.98
N THR A 203 4.58 -3.72 -2.36
CA THR A 203 5.68 -2.97 -1.78
C THR A 203 5.15 -1.69 -1.12
N ILE A 204 5.53 -1.47 0.13
CA ILE A 204 5.19 -0.28 0.92
C ILE A 204 6.51 0.38 1.29
N SER A 205 6.86 1.48 0.61
CA SER A 205 8.18 2.10 0.76
C SER A 205 8.20 3.61 0.93
N ASN A 206 9.23 4.12 1.61
CA ASN A 206 9.46 5.55 1.76
C ASN A 206 8.26 6.34 2.32
N ASN A 207 7.31 5.69 3.00
CA ASN A 207 6.14 6.38 3.55
C ASN A 207 6.45 6.91 4.95
N TYR A 208 5.74 7.97 5.34
CA TYR A 208 5.78 8.51 6.69
C TYR A 208 4.45 8.27 7.39
N PHE A 209 4.48 7.53 8.49
CA PHE A 209 3.29 7.18 9.28
C PHE A 209 3.34 7.92 10.62
N THR A 210 2.25 8.58 11.00
CA THR A 210 2.15 9.27 12.30
C THR A 210 0.73 9.24 12.87
N HIS A 211 0.60 9.56 14.16
CA HIS A 211 -0.66 9.87 14.84
C HIS A 211 -1.79 8.88 14.55
N HIS A 212 -1.56 7.59 14.85
CA HIS A 212 -2.52 6.56 14.50
C HIS A 212 -2.37 5.29 15.35
N ASN A 213 -3.49 4.65 15.65
CA ASN A 213 -3.50 3.44 16.47
C ASN A 213 -3.13 2.20 15.65
N GLU A 214 -3.92 1.91 14.62
CA GLU A 214 -3.90 0.64 13.89
C GLU A 214 -3.23 0.82 12.52
N VAL A 215 -1.89 0.93 12.50
CA VAL A 215 -1.17 1.43 11.31
C VAL A 215 -1.37 0.57 10.06
N MET A 216 -1.04 -0.72 10.12
CA MET A 216 -1.01 -1.58 8.94
C MET A 216 -1.44 -3.01 9.26
N LEU A 217 -2.56 -3.46 8.68
CA LEU A 217 -3.05 -4.84 8.80
C LEU A 217 -2.82 -5.62 7.51
N LEU A 218 -2.06 -6.72 7.61
CA LEU A 218 -1.75 -7.59 6.48
C LEU A 218 -2.33 -8.99 6.75
N GLY A 219 -3.51 -9.22 6.18
CA GLY A 219 -4.38 -10.37 6.40
C GLY A 219 -5.37 -10.14 7.54
N HIS A 220 -6.67 -10.37 7.31
CA HIS A 220 -7.74 -9.99 8.25
C HIS A 220 -8.13 -11.08 9.26
N SER A 221 -8.01 -12.36 8.88
CA SER A 221 -8.58 -13.47 9.62
C SER A 221 -7.61 -14.64 9.77
N ASP A 222 -7.52 -15.17 10.99
CA ASP A 222 -6.70 -16.34 11.32
C ASP A 222 -7.15 -17.60 10.56
N ASN A 223 -8.39 -17.63 10.07
CA ASN A 223 -8.97 -18.76 9.35
C ASN A 223 -8.93 -18.61 7.82
N TYR A 224 -8.47 -17.47 7.30
CA TYR A 224 -8.45 -17.21 5.86
C TYR A 224 -7.15 -17.70 5.21
N ALA A 225 -7.03 -19.01 5.04
CA ALA A 225 -5.80 -19.66 4.56
C ALA A 225 -5.33 -19.22 3.16
N LYS A 226 -6.19 -18.56 2.36
CA LYS A 226 -5.77 -17.99 1.06
C LYS A 226 -4.74 -16.87 1.21
N ASP A 227 -4.67 -16.21 2.36
CA ASP A 227 -3.66 -15.18 2.64
C ASP A 227 -2.22 -15.76 2.75
N LYS A 228 -2.04 -17.09 2.72
CA LYS A 228 -0.70 -17.71 2.64
C LYS A 228 0.09 -17.31 1.40
N ILE A 229 -0.58 -16.88 0.33
CA ILE A 229 0.08 -16.39 -0.90
C ILE A 229 0.60 -14.96 -0.74
N MET A 230 0.19 -14.25 0.32
CA MET A 230 0.54 -12.85 0.52
C MET A 230 2.05 -12.68 0.68
N GLN A 231 2.61 -11.79 -0.13
CA GLN A 231 3.99 -11.37 -0.05
C GLN A 231 4.05 -9.85 -0.04
N VAL A 232 4.62 -9.29 1.03
CA VAL A 232 4.73 -7.84 1.20
C VAL A 232 6.15 -7.46 1.59
N THR A 233 6.70 -6.45 0.91
CA THR A 233 7.95 -5.79 1.30
C THR A 233 7.62 -4.44 1.94
N ILE A 234 8.10 -4.22 3.16
CA ILE A 234 7.98 -2.98 3.92
C ILE A 234 9.38 -2.41 4.05
N ALA A 235 9.70 -1.36 3.30
CA ALA A 235 11.07 -0.87 3.17
C ALA A 235 11.21 0.65 3.31
N TYR A 236 12.21 1.14 4.02
CA TYR A 236 12.56 2.57 4.07
C TYR A 236 11.44 3.50 4.58
N ASN A 237 10.43 2.95 5.27
CA ASN A 237 9.39 3.76 5.87
C ASN A 237 9.90 4.36 7.18
N HIS A 238 9.34 5.52 7.55
CA HIS A 238 9.52 6.10 8.87
C HIS A 238 8.21 5.96 9.65
N PHE A 239 8.26 5.14 10.70
CA PHE A 239 7.20 5.02 11.70
C PHE A 239 7.46 6.06 12.81
N GLY A 240 6.78 7.19 12.64
CA GLY A 240 6.97 8.43 13.37
C GLY A 240 6.12 8.54 14.62
N GLU A 241 5.99 9.76 15.12
CA GLU A 241 5.31 10.09 16.38
C GLU A 241 3.83 9.68 16.43
N GLY A 242 3.32 9.46 17.64
CA GLY A 242 1.89 9.21 17.88
C GLY A 242 1.38 7.85 17.38
N LEU A 243 2.27 6.92 16.99
CA LEU A 243 1.88 5.57 16.60
C LEU A 243 1.73 4.64 17.81
N ILE A 244 0.73 3.75 17.77
CA ILE A 244 0.47 2.80 18.87
C ILE A 244 0.96 1.39 18.53
N GLN A 245 0.53 0.83 17.41
CA GLN A 245 0.78 -0.59 17.04
C GLN A 245 0.63 -0.89 15.54
N ARG A 246 0.86 -2.17 15.17
CA ARG A 246 0.64 -2.75 13.83
C ARG A 246 1.54 -2.19 12.72
N MET A 247 2.86 -2.23 12.90
CA MET A 247 3.84 -1.72 11.94
C MET A 247 4.82 -2.79 11.40
N PRO A 248 4.36 -3.90 10.79
CA PRO A 248 2.96 -4.28 10.49
C PRO A 248 2.35 -5.23 11.53
N ARG A 249 1.05 -5.52 11.39
CA ARG A 249 0.41 -6.73 11.96
C ARG A 249 0.08 -7.73 10.87
N CYS A 250 0.70 -8.90 10.93
CA CYS A 250 0.72 -9.89 9.86
C CYS A 250 -0.06 -11.18 10.16
N ARG A 251 -0.59 -11.82 9.12
CA ARG A 251 -1.15 -13.18 9.18
C ARG A 251 -0.77 -14.01 7.95
N HIS A 252 -0.55 -15.31 8.15
CA HIS A 252 -0.27 -16.35 7.14
C HIS A 252 0.95 -16.17 6.24
N GLY A 253 1.01 -15.07 5.47
CA GLY A 253 1.94 -14.86 4.37
C GLY A 253 3.40 -14.61 4.78
N TYR A 254 4.15 -14.05 3.83
CA TYR A 254 5.55 -13.70 3.96
C TYR A 254 5.76 -12.19 3.93
N PHE A 255 6.51 -11.70 4.92
CA PHE A 255 6.70 -10.26 5.14
C PHE A 255 8.19 -9.96 5.29
N HIS A 256 8.71 -9.16 4.38
CA HIS A 256 10.08 -8.65 4.44
C HIS A 256 10.07 -7.22 4.96
N VAL A 257 10.56 -7.02 6.19
CA VAL A 257 10.59 -5.73 6.87
C VAL A 257 12.04 -5.27 6.90
N VAL A 258 12.41 -4.30 6.07
CA VAL A 258 13.81 -3.99 5.79
C VAL A 258 14.14 -2.50 5.83
N ASN A 259 15.17 -2.13 6.60
CA ASN A 259 15.69 -0.75 6.69
C ASN A 259 14.63 0.35 6.97
N ASN A 260 13.62 0.05 7.79
CA ASN A 260 12.66 1.05 8.27
C ASN A 260 13.15 1.70 9.58
N ASP A 261 12.77 2.95 9.82
CA ASP A 261 13.06 3.67 11.07
C ASP A 261 11.82 3.70 11.96
N TYR A 262 11.92 3.03 13.11
CA TYR A 262 10.88 2.99 14.13
C TYR A 262 11.28 3.90 15.28
N THR A 263 10.68 5.08 15.32
CA THR A 263 11.00 6.09 16.33
C THR A 263 10.00 6.11 17.47
N HIS A 264 8.76 5.65 17.24
CA HIS A 264 7.72 5.58 18.25
C HIS A 264 6.82 4.36 18.06
N TRP A 265 6.43 3.79 19.20
CA TRP A 265 5.27 2.93 19.36
C TRP A 265 4.83 3.01 20.83
N ILE A 266 3.57 2.68 21.12
CA ILE A 266 3.06 2.64 22.49
C ILE A 266 2.92 1.20 22.99
N MET A 267 2.49 0.28 22.12
CA MET A 267 2.23 -1.13 22.50
C MET A 267 3.29 -2.09 21.95
N TYR A 268 3.48 -2.12 20.63
CA TYR A 268 4.49 -2.93 19.93
C TYR A 268 4.69 -2.38 18.52
N ALA A 269 5.83 -2.70 17.90
CA ALA A 269 6.07 -2.33 16.50
C ALA A 269 5.52 -3.41 15.56
N ILE A 270 6.09 -4.62 15.60
CA ILE A 270 5.79 -5.71 14.66
C ILE A 270 4.96 -6.79 15.35
N GLY A 271 3.85 -7.22 14.76
CA GLY A 271 2.98 -8.23 15.38
C GLY A 271 2.35 -9.19 14.39
N GLY A 272 1.60 -10.17 14.91
CA GLY A 272 0.89 -11.11 14.06
C GLY A 272 0.22 -12.27 14.78
N SER A 273 -0.65 -12.96 14.03
CA SER A 273 -1.33 -14.21 14.41
C SER A 273 -1.40 -15.16 13.21
N ALA A 274 -1.72 -16.43 13.43
CA ALA A 274 -1.85 -17.43 12.37
C ALA A 274 -0.57 -17.63 11.53
N ASN A 275 0.56 -17.82 12.21
CA ASN A 275 1.84 -18.28 11.63
C ASN A 275 2.35 -17.48 10.39
N PRO A 276 2.46 -16.13 10.46
CA PRO A 276 3.12 -15.37 9.42
C PRO A 276 4.63 -15.62 9.49
N THR A 277 5.30 -15.57 8.34
CA THR A 277 6.76 -15.52 8.28
C THR A 277 7.20 -14.06 8.21
N ILE A 278 7.94 -13.60 9.21
CA ILE A 278 8.42 -12.22 9.30
C ILE A 278 9.94 -12.22 9.29
N ASN A 279 10.50 -11.55 8.29
CA ASN A 279 11.94 -11.35 8.15
C ASN A 279 12.27 -9.88 8.38
N SER A 280 12.72 -9.54 9.60
CA SER A 280 13.20 -8.20 9.96
C SER A 280 14.70 -8.09 9.67
N GLN A 281 15.11 -7.16 8.81
CA GLN A 281 16.52 -6.97 8.47
C GLN A 281 16.94 -5.50 8.43
N GLY A 282 18.01 -5.16 9.13
CA GLY A 282 18.65 -3.84 9.07
C GLY A 282 17.75 -2.66 9.48
N ASN A 283 16.67 -2.88 10.21
CA ASN A 283 15.79 -1.83 10.72
C ASN A 283 16.42 -1.12 11.92
N ARG A 284 15.90 0.05 12.27
CA ARG A 284 16.26 0.77 13.49
C ARG A 284 15.05 0.87 14.41
N PHE A 285 15.19 0.41 15.66
CA PHE A 285 14.13 0.41 16.66
C PHE A 285 14.53 1.23 17.88
N LEU A 286 13.92 2.41 18.04
CA LEU A 286 14.05 3.22 19.25
C LEU A 286 12.87 2.97 20.17
N ALA A 287 13.07 2.13 21.19
CA ALA A 287 11.98 1.81 22.12
C ALA A 287 11.51 3.03 22.91
N PRO A 288 10.20 3.11 23.25
CA PRO A 288 9.68 4.13 24.15
C PRO A 288 10.28 4.00 25.54
N SER A 289 10.18 5.05 26.36
CA SER A 289 10.67 5.04 27.74
C SER A 289 9.96 4.02 28.65
N ASN A 290 8.71 3.64 28.32
CA ASN A 290 7.93 2.66 29.08
C ASN A 290 8.65 1.29 29.11
N PRO A 291 9.01 0.75 30.29
CA PRO A 291 9.71 -0.53 30.41
C PRO A 291 8.88 -1.72 29.93
N ASN A 292 7.55 -1.60 29.89
CA ASN A 292 6.64 -2.66 29.42
C ASN A 292 6.45 -2.68 27.89
N ALA A 293 7.07 -1.75 27.17
CA ALA A 293 6.94 -1.62 25.72
C ALA A 293 8.30 -1.72 24.99
N LYS A 294 9.26 -2.43 25.61
CA LYS A 294 10.61 -2.65 25.04
C LYS A 294 10.66 -3.73 23.97
N GLU A 295 9.74 -4.69 24.03
CA GLU A 295 9.67 -5.73 23.01
C GLU A 295 9.11 -5.18 21.71
N VAL A 296 9.88 -5.28 20.63
CA VAL A 296 9.47 -4.89 19.26
C VAL A 296 8.31 -5.77 18.79
N THR A 297 8.33 -7.04 19.18
CA THR A 297 7.46 -8.10 18.67
C THR A 297 6.24 -8.37 19.55
N LYS A 298 5.07 -8.59 18.94
CA LYS A 298 3.87 -9.09 19.64
C LYS A 298 3.21 -10.25 18.91
N ARG A 299 3.27 -11.45 19.51
CA ARG A 299 2.45 -12.58 19.07
C ARG A 299 1.04 -12.43 19.65
N VAL A 300 0.04 -12.52 18.79
CA VAL A 300 -1.37 -12.59 19.20
C VAL A 300 -1.77 -14.07 19.23
N ASP A 301 -1.11 -14.83 20.10
CA ASP A 301 -1.38 -16.23 20.42
C ASP A 301 -0.88 -16.51 21.84
N TYR A 302 -1.74 -17.06 22.71
CA TYR A 302 -1.41 -17.37 24.09
C TYR A 302 -0.63 -18.68 24.25
N ASN A 303 -0.64 -19.55 23.25
CA ASN A 303 0.02 -20.85 23.31
C ASN A 303 1.44 -20.75 22.74
N GLU A 304 2.41 -20.63 23.65
CA GLU A 304 3.83 -20.56 23.34
C GLU A 304 4.35 -21.76 22.54
N HIS A 305 3.82 -22.96 22.78
CA HIS A 305 4.19 -24.14 21.99
C HIS A 305 3.79 -24.02 20.52
N ARG A 306 2.74 -23.24 20.20
CA ARG A 306 2.36 -23.00 18.80
C ARG A 306 3.24 -21.95 18.15
N TRP A 307 3.34 -20.76 18.76
CA TRP A 307 4.01 -19.65 18.09
C TRP A 307 5.52 -19.77 18.07
N LYS A 308 6.15 -20.58 18.94
CA LYS A 308 7.59 -20.88 18.87
C LYS A 308 8.03 -21.48 17.54
N HIS A 309 7.12 -22.12 16.80
CA HIS A 309 7.39 -22.67 15.48
C HIS A 309 7.21 -21.65 14.34
N TRP A 310 6.71 -20.44 14.62
CA TRP A 310 6.55 -19.39 13.63
C TRP A 310 7.90 -18.77 13.29
N ASN A 311 8.15 -18.52 12.01
CA ASN A 311 9.43 -18.01 11.53
C ASN A 311 9.52 -16.49 11.65
N TRP A 312 9.93 -15.99 12.81
CA TRP A 312 10.15 -14.56 13.06
C TRP A 312 11.62 -14.30 13.32
N ARG A 313 12.24 -13.56 12.41
CA ARG A 313 13.70 -13.36 12.36
C ARG A 313 14.03 -11.89 12.45
N SER A 314 15.20 -11.62 13.02
CA SER A 314 15.81 -10.30 13.14
C SER A 314 17.31 -10.46 12.85
N GLU A 315 17.81 -9.68 11.90
CA GLU A 315 19.20 -9.72 11.43
C GLU A 315 19.70 -8.30 11.12
N GLY A 316 20.83 -7.89 11.69
CA GLY A 316 21.40 -6.56 11.46
C GLY A 316 20.56 -5.37 11.98
N ASP A 317 19.46 -5.63 12.69
CA ASP A 317 18.61 -4.60 13.29
C ASP A 317 19.34 -3.85 14.42
N LEU A 318 19.19 -2.53 14.46
CA LEU A 318 19.71 -1.67 15.52
C LEU A 318 18.65 -1.48 16.61
N MET A 319 18.94 -1.98 17.81
CA MET A 319 18.06 -1.88 18.97
C MET A 319 18.54 -0.75 19.91
N LEU A 320 17.70 0.25 20.13
CA LEU A 320 18.01 1.42 20.97
C LEU A 320 17.04 1.51 22.14
N ASN A 321 17.51 2.15 23.23
CA ASN A 321 16.74 2.36 24.45
C ASN A 321 16.16 1.06 25.06
N GLY A 322 16.91 -0.04 25.00
CA GLY A 322 16.50 -1.35 25.53
C GLY A 322 15.51 -2.11 24.65
N ALA A 323 15.28 -1.68 23.41
CA ALA A 323 14.50 -2.46 22.45
C ALA A 323 15.07 -3.89 22.32
N TYR A 324 14.20 -4.88 22.10
CA TYR A 324 14.64 -6.22 21.73
C TYR A 324 13.60 -6.93 20.86
N PHE A 325 14.06 -7.90 20.09
CA PHE A 325 13.23 -8.73 19.22
C PHE A 325 13.30 -10.19 19.67
N THR A 326 12.15 -10.74 20.09
CA THR A 326 12.06 -12.16 20.41
C THR A 326 11.96 -12.95 19.11
N ARG A 327 12.95 -13.79 18.80
CA ARG A 327 12.99 -14.62 17.58
C ARG A 327 12.30 -15.97 17.80
N SER A 328 11.84 -16.60 16.73
CA SER A 328 11.23 -17.94 16.77
C SER A 328 11.38 -18.68 15.43
N GLY A 329 11.11 -19.99 15.44
CA GLY A 329 11.21 -20.85 14.25
C GLY A 329 12.60 -21.43 14.01
N ALA A 330 12.71 -22.29 13.00
CA ALA A 330 13.90 -23.11 12.74
C ALA A 330 14.98 -22.42 11.88
N GLY A 331 14.86 -21.12 11.58
CA GLY A 331 15.70 -20.45 10.58
C GLY A 331 15.21 -20.67 9.14
N ALA A 332 15.99 -20.23 8.13
CA ALA A 332 15.55 -20.21 6.72
C ALA A 332 15.73 -21.55 5.99
N SER A 333 14.70 -22.00 5.25
CA SER A 333 14.89 -22.90 4.10
C SER A 333 15.31 -22.07 2.87
N ALA A 334 16.16 -22.64 2.02
CA ALA A 334 16.74 -21.97 0.83
C ALA A 334 15.70 -21.40 -0.16
N SER A 335 14.43 -21.83 -0.11
CA SER A 335 13.33 -21.28 -0.90
C SER A 335 12.97 -19.83 -0.54
N TYR A 336 13.10 -19.43 0.73
CA TYR A 336 12.79 -18.07 1.19
C TYR A 336 13.93 -17.07 0.92
N ALA A 337 15.15 -17.55 0.76
CA ALA A 337 16.31 -16.71 0.44
C ALA A 337 16.23 -16.09 -0.97
N ARG A 338 15.36 -16.60 -1.86
CA ARG A 338 15.10 -16.02 -3.20
C ARG A 338 13.94 -15.03 -3.24
N ALA A 339 13.24 -14.79 -2.12
CA ALA A 339 12.23 -13.75 -1.99
C ALA A 339 12.80 -12.39 -1.53
N SER A 340 14.11 -12.28 -1.32
CA SER A 340 14.79 -11.00 -1.07
C SER A 340 15.20 -10.36 -2.41
N SER A 341 14.31 -9.60 -3.03
CA SER A 341 14.70 -8.71 -4.15
C SER A 341 15.61 -7.56 -3.70
N LEU A 342 15.67 -7.32 -2.39
CA LEU A 342 16.42 -6.22 -1.77
C LEU A 342 17.31 -6.74 -0.64
N SER A 343 18.62 -6.57 -0.78
CA SER A 343 19.56 -6.85 0.31
C SER A 343 19.49 -5.74 1.36
N ALA A 344 19.42 -6.12 2.64
CA ALA A 344 19.42 -5.15 3.72
C ALA A 344 20.74 -4.37 3.78
N LYS A 345 20.62 -3.05 3.92
CA LYS A 345 21.72 -2.14 4.22
C LYS A 345 22.01 -2.13 5.72
N SER A 346 23.18 -1.60 6.12
CA SER A 346 23.51 -1.40 7.53
C SER A 346 22.44 -0.55 8.22
N SER A 347 22.00 -0.98 9.41
CA SER A 347 21.03 -0.24 10.23
C SER A 347 21.52 1.13 10.67
N SER A 348 22.84 1.37 10.65
CA SER A 348 23.43 2.71 10.86
C SER A 348 23.07 3.72 9.78
N MET A 349 22.68 3.28 8.58
CA MET A 349 22.29 4.16 7.47
C MET A 349 20.79 4.46 7.46
N VAL A 350 19.99 3.79 8.30
CA VAL A 350 18.52 3.88 8.28
C VAL A 350 18.05 5.33 8.37
N SER A 351 18.55 6.11 9.31
CA SER A 351 18.13 7.51 9.45
C SER A 351 18.44 8.37 8.21
N SER A 352 19.48 8.03 7.43
CA SER A 352 19.74 8.69 6.15
C SER A 352 18.80 8.18 5.06
N LEU A 353 18.60 6.86 4.99
CA LEU A 353 17.75 6.20 3.99
C LEU A 353 16.28 6.63 4.12
N THR A 354 15.81 6.89 5.34
CA THR A 354 14.42 7.29 5.61
C THR A 354 14.24 8.79 5.79
N SER A 355 15.30 9.59 5.60
CA SER A 355 15.25 11.06 5.78
C SER A 355 14.26 11.77 4.85
N GLY A 356 14.00 11.18 3.68
CA GLY A 356 13.02 11.67 2.70
C GLY A 356 11.64 11.02 2.79
N ALA A 357 11.37 10.21 3.82
CA ALA A 357 10.11 9.49 3.92
C ALA A 357 8.90 10.44 3.98
N GLY A 358 7.79 10.03 3.35
CA GLY A 358 6.57 10.80 3.22
C GLY A 358 6.40 11.46 1.86
N ALA A 359 5.33 12.27 1.74
CA ALA A 359 5.01 13.03 0.54
C ALA A 359 6.17 13.96 0.12
N LEU A 360 6.64 13.80 -1.12
CA LEU A 360 7.78 14.53 -1.66
C LEU A 360 7.44 16.01 -1.93
N ARG A 361 8.33 16.91 -1.51
CA ARG A 361 8.29 18.33 -1.88
C ARG A 361 9.14 18.59 -3.12
N CYS A 362 8.78 17.94 -4.21
CA CYS A 362 9.42 18.11 -5.51
C CYS A 362 9.16 19.50 -6.11
N ARG A 363 10.13 20.04 -6.86
CA ARG A 363 9.94 21.23 -7.70
C ARG A 363 10.36 20.92 -9.14
N ARG A 364 9.60 21.40 -10.11
CA ARG A 364 9.94 21.23 -11.53
C ARG A 364 11.34 21.81 -11.80
N GLY A 365 12.21 21.00 -12.44
CA GLY A 365 13.59 21.39 -12.75
C GLY A 365 14.60 21.13 -11.62
N TYR A 366 14.19 20.61 -10.47
CA TYR A 366 15.07 20.26 -9.37
C TYR A 366 14.98 18.76 -9.06
N GLN A 367 16.08 18.19 -8.57
CA GLN A 367 16.08 16.83 -8.07
C GLN A 367 15.18 16.73 -6.83
N CYS A 368 14.34 15.69 -6.83
CA CYS A 368 13.85 15.05 -5.61
C CYS A 368 14.79 13.87 -5.34
#